data_AF-A0A927X4J4-F1
#
_entry.id   AF-A0A927X4J4-F1
#
_cell.length_a   1.000
_cell.length_b   1.000
_cell.length_c   1.000
_cell.angle_alpha   90.00
_cell.angle_beta   90.00
_cell.angle_gamma   90.00
#
_symmetry.space_group_name_H-M   'P 1'
#
loop_
_entity.id
_entity.type
_entity.pdbx_description
1 polymer ?
#
loop_
_entity_poly.entity_id
_entity_poly.type
_entity_poly.pdbx_seq_one_letter_code
_entity_poly.pdbx_strand_id
1 'polypeptide(L)'
;MFEDTRERPVETSLFWLSSRYYSPELCRFISPDDVEYLDPESVNGLNLYCYCKNNPIMYADPSGHIAISTFLIGLAASWVISSIASYYLGEHLVSGASSIYGGAQTIATGVSLLAYGPVGWVLGGAAIVLGAVNIAFGTAEIHQHFTGNNWINDIGITGGLYTGLYVGSSIASAAVSIGGNYYKTTTHGQIAYNAKHWDKGTFKNSRASLKYHYGKHGNGMSVSQYTNEALNFMNSNSSMLQYTYNYNYNNTSWYYNYPNGRGGYFTGDGHIITFWW
;
A
#
# COMPACT_ATOMS: atom_id res chain seq x y z
N MET A 1 8.61 -29.64 14.53
CA MET A 1 7.13 -29.67 14.34
C MET A 1 6.66 -28.28 14.71
N PHE A 2 6.52 -27.39 13.72
CA PHE A 2 6.12 -26.01 13.97
C PHE A 2 4.61 -26.01 14.11
N GLU A 3 4.14 -25.70 15.32
CA GLU A 3 2.74 -25.64 15.69
C GLU A 3 2.14 -24.36 15.09
N ASP A 4 1.23 -24.53 14.13
CA ASP A 4 0.42 -23.47 13.52
C ASP A 4 -0.51 -22.92 14.61
N THR A 5 -0.16 -21.79 15.24
CA THR A 5 -1.01 -21.11 16.23
C THR A 5 -2.17 -20.36 15.57
N ARG A 6 -2.89 -21.02 14.66
CA ARG A 6 -4.30 -20.77 14.39
C ARG A 6 -5.08 -21.74 15.25
N GLU A 7 -5.36 -21.34 16.49
CA GLU A 7 -6.17 -22.14 17.39
C GLU A 7 -7.49 -22.48 16.69
N ARG A 8 -7.71 -23.77 16.40
CA ARG A 8 -9.02 -24.31 16.07
C ARG A 8 -9.67 -24.63 17.40
N PRO A 9 -10.70 -23.90 17.85
CA PRO A 9 -11.61 -24.46 18.83
C PRO A 9 -12.22 -25.69 18.14
N VAL A 10 -11.83 -26.88 18.59
CA VAL A 10 -12.19 -28.18 17.97
C VAL A 10 -13.71 -28.36 17.87
N GLU A 11 -14.49 -27.56 18.60
CA GLU A 11 -15.94 -27.64 18.65
C GLU A 11 -16.68 -26.76 17.63
N THR A 12 -16.05 -25.76 16.98
CA THR A 12 -16.79 -24.80 16.12
C THR A 12 -16.37 -24.76 14.65
N SER A 13 -15.26 -25.41 14.25
CA SER A 13 -14.72 -25.37 12.87
C SER A 13 -14.51 -23.95 12.31
N LEU A 14 -14.35 -22.95 13.17
CA LEU A 14 -14.09 -21.55 12.80
C LEU A 14 -12.58 -21.27 12.80
N PHE A 15 -12.14 -20.39 11.91
CA PHE A 15 -10.77 -19.87 11.90
C PHE A 15 -10.73 -18.46 12.47
N TRP A 16 -9.84 -18.22 13.44
CA TRP A 16 -9.55 -16.87 13.89
C TRP A 16 -8.59 -16.18 12.90
N LEU A 17 -9.00 -15.04 12.33
CA LEU A 17 -8.21 -14.22 11.40
C LEU A 17 -7.95 -12.84 12.01
N SER A 18 -7.13 -12.80 13.07
CA SER A 18 -6.65 -11.60 13.77
C SER A 18 -7.72 -10.79 14.51
N SER A 19 -8.79 -10.37 13.83
CA SER A 19 -9.84 -9.52 14.38
C SER A 19 -11.22 -10.19 14.38
N ARG A 20 -11.45 -11.19 13.51
CA ARG A 20 -12.76 -11.83 13.33
C ARG A 20 -12.65 -13.34 13.11
N TYR A 21 -13.71 -14.06 13.47
CA TYR A 21 -13.85 -15.48 13.17
C TYR A 21 -14.45 -15.69 11.78
N TYR A 22 -13.79 -16.52 10.98
CA TYR A 22 -14.21 -16.96 9.65
C TYR A 22 -14.81 -18.37 9.72
N SER A 23 -15.98 -18.54 9.12
CA SER A 23 -16.60 -19.86 8.90
C SER A 23 -16.29 -20.35 7.49
N PRO A 24 -15.51 -21.45 7.34
CA PRO A 24 -15.27 -22.09 6.04
C PRO A 24 -16.54 -22.68 5.44
N GLU A 25 -17.44 -23.18 6.27
CA GLU A 25 -18.72 -23.77 5.83
C GLU A 25 -19.64 -22.71 5.22
N LEU A 26 -19.69 -21.52 5.83
CA LEU A 26 -20.49 -20.41 5.34
C LEU A 26 -19.75 -19.52 4.32
N CYS A 27 -18.46 -19.81 4.09
CA CYS A 27 -17.53 -19.04 3.27
C CYS A 27 -17.51 -17.52 3.60
N ARG A 28 -17.63 -17.16 4.88
CA ARG A 28 -17.73 -15.76 5.34
C ARG A 28 -17.31 -15.56 6.79
N PHE A 29 -17.06 -14.33 7.19
CA PHE A 29 -16.96 -13.96 8.60
C PHE A 29 -18.31 -14.16 9.31
N ILE A 30 -18.29 -14.51 10.59
CA ILE A 30 -19.52 -14.68 11.38
C ILE A 30 -19.94 -13.40 12.11
N SER A 31 -19.04 -12.41 12.18
CA SER A 31 -19.31 -11.07 12.68
C SER A 31 -19.11 -10.04 11.56
N PRO A 32 -19.94 -8.98 11.51
CA PRO A 32 -19.76 -7.91 10.55
C PRO A 32 -18.45 -7.16 10.83
N ASP A 33 -17.86 -6.61 9.76
CA ASP A 33 -16.78 -5.65 9.85
C ASP A 33 -17.24 -4.29 10.39
N ASP A 34 -16.28 -3.43 10.75
CA ASP A 34 -16.57 -2.02 11.04
C ASP A 34 -17.20 -1.34 9.82
N VAL A 35 -18.17 -0.46 10.07
CA VAL A 35 -18.85 0.32 9.04
C VAL A 35 -17.90 1.24 8.28
N GLU A 36 -16.74 1.57 8.87
CA GLU A 36 -15.67 2.32 8.18
C GLU A 36 -15.09 1.57 6.97
N TYR A 37 -15.21 0.23 6.92
CA TYR A 37 -14.75 -0.59 5.80
C TYR A 37 -15.79 -0.79 4.69
N LEU A 38 -16.97 -0.15 4.82
CA LEU A 38 -17.94 -0.13 3.71
C LEU A 38 -17.32 0.56 2.51
N ASP A 39 -17.25 -0.17 1.40
CA ASP A 39 -16.79 0.32 0.11
C ASP A 39 -17.95 0.23 -0.89
N PRO A 40 -18.82 1.26 -0.97
CA PRO A 40 -19.98 1.28 -1.87
C PRO A 40 -19.61 1.21 -3.35
N GLU A 41 -18.33 1.42 -3.70
CA GLU A 41 -17.83 1.36 -5.07
C GLU A 41 -17.33 -0.04 -5.44
N SER A 42 -17.13 -0.93 -4.46
CA SER A 42 -16.82 -2.34 -4.72
C SER A 42 -18.09 -3.18 -4.77
N VAL A 43 -18.22 -4.00 -5.82
CA VAL A 43 -19.32 -4.98 -5.99
C VAL A 43 -19.53 -5.84 -4.72
N ASN A 44 -18.47 -6.08 -3.94
CA ASN A 44 -18.53 -6.83 -2.69
C ASN A 44 -18.27 -5.97 -1.43
N GLY A 45 -18.03 -4.67 -1.56
CA GLY A 45 -17.61 -3.79 -0.46
C GLY A 45 -18.72 -3.34 0.49
N LEU A 46 -19.98 -3.59 0.13
CA LEU A 46 -21.12 -3.42 1.04
C LEU A 46 -21.38 -4.66 1.92
N ASN A 47 -20.72 -5.78 1.63
CA ASN A 47 -20.86 -7.01 2.40
C ASN A 47 -19.81 -7.08 3.51
N LEU A 48 -20.17 -6.59 4.68
CA LEU A 48 -19.32 -6.59 5.89
C LEU A 48 -18.95 -7.99 6.39
N TYR A 49 -19.54 -9.06 5.84
CA TYR A 49 -19.20 -10.44 6.17
C TYR A 49 -18.27 -11.09 5.15
N CYS A 50 -18.00 -10.45 4.00
CA CYS A 50 -17.28 -11.09 2.91
C CYS A 50 -15.80 -11.35 3.24
N TYR A 51 -15.32 -12.55 2.88
CA TYR A 51 -13.90 -12.87 2.93
C TYR A 51 -13.28 -12.67 1.55
N CYS A 52 -12.12 -12.01 1.47
CA CYS A 52 -11.35 -11.82 0.23
C CYS A 52 -12.15 -11.22 -0.95
N LYS A 53 -13.11 -10.33 -0.68
CA LYS A 53 -14.04 -9.79 -1.70
C LYS A 53 -14.71 -10.93 -2.53
N ASN A 54 -15.08 -12.03 -1.88
CA ASN A 54 -15.63 -13.25 -2.50
C ASN A 54 -14.70 -13.92 -3.54
N ASN A 55 -13.40 -13.58 -3.57
CA ASN A 55 -12.42 -14.20 -4.45
C ASN A 55 -11.17 -14.63 -3.65
N PRO A 56 -11.28 -15.67 -2.81
CA PRO A 56 -10.18 -16.15 -1.96
C PRO A 56 -9.04 -16.84 -2.72
N ILE A 57 -9.16 -17.02 -4.04
CA ILE A 57 -8.08 -17.54 -4.88
C ILE A 57 -7.11 -16.40 -5.25
N MET A 58 -7.65 -15.27 -5.68
CA MET A 58 -6.85 -14.11 -6.11
C MET A 58 -6.47 -13.18 -4.98
N TYR A 59 -7.12 -13.31 -3.82
CA TYR A 59 -6.92 -12.45 -2.66
C TYR A 59 -6.79 -13.25 -1.36
N ALA A 60 -5.99 -12.73 -0.43
CA ALA A 60 -5.91 -13.16 0.95
C ALA A 60 -6.32 -11.99 1.85
N ASP A 61 -6.93 -12.25 3.01
CA ASP A 61 -7.26 -11.22 4.00
C ASP A 61 -6.54 -11.50 5.33
N PRO A 62 -5.25 -11.09 5.46
CA PRO A 62 -4.44 -11.40 6.65
C PRO A 62 -4.85 -10.63 7.90
N SER A 63 -5.42 -9.43 7.73
CA SER A 63 -5.85 -8.58 8.85
C SER A 63 -7.31 -8.86 9.28
N GLY A 64 -8.02 -9.70 8.54
CA GLY A 64 -9.44 -9.96 8.76
C GLY A 64 -10.32 -8.77 8.43
N HIS A 65 -9.87 -7.84 7.59
CA HIS A 65 -10.60 -6.62 7.20
C HIS A 65 -10.48 -6.31 5.72
N ILE A 66 -9.41 -6.80 5.08
CA ILE A 66 -8.90 -6.26 3.84
C ILE A 66 -8.30 -7.36 2.97
N ALA A 67 -8.87 -7.51 1.77
CA ALA A 67 -8.35 -8.38 0.72
C ALA A 67 -7.10 -7.78 0.03
N ILE A 68 -5.98 -8.50 0.07
CA ILE A 68 -4.71 -8.21 -0.60
C ILE A 68 -4.48 -9.26 -1.70
N SER A 69 -4.02 -8.85 -2.88
CA SER A 69 -3.78 -9.79 -3.97
C SER A 69 -2.69 -10.82 -3.63
N THR A 70 -2.98 -12.10 -3.86
CA THR A 70 -2.03 -13.20 -3.68
C THR A 70 -0.82 -13.08 -4.60
N PHE A 71 -0.98 -12.43 -5.76
CA PHE A 71 0.12 -12.10 -6.68
C PHE A 71 1.12 -11.10 -6.07
N LEU A 72 0.62 -10.04 -5.42
CA LEU A 72 1.48 -9.05 -4.74
C LEU A 72 2.25 -9.66 -3.57
N ILE A 73 1.59 -10.57 -2.83
CA ILE A 73 2.24 -11.34 -1.76
C ILE A 73 3.33 -12.24 -2.35
N GLY A 74 3.04 -12.96 -3.44
CA GLY A 74 4.00 -13.82 -4.13
C GLY A 74 5.25 -13.06 -4.55
N LEU A 75 5.09 -11.97 -5.32
CA LEU A 75 6.23 -11.16 -5.80
C LEU A 75 7.09 -10.61 -4.67
N ALA A 76 6.47 -10.14 -3.58
CA ALA A 76 7.18 -9.54 -2.47
C ALA A 76 7.83 -10.56 -1.52
N ALA A 77 7.43 -11.83 -1.54
CA ALA A 77 7.90 -12.87 -0.63
C ALA A 77 8.77 -13.96 -1.28
N SER A 78 8.78 -14.12 -2.61
CA SER A 78 9.55 -15.18 -3.28
C SER A 78 11.05 -15.14 -2.95
N TRP A 79 11.64 -13.95 -2.92
CA TRP A 79 13.06 -13.79 -2.58
C TRP A 79 13.36 -14.11 -1.10
N VAL A 80 12.38 -13.94 -0.21
CA VAL A 80 12.50 -14.31 1.22
C VAL A 80 12.62 -15.82 1.36
N ILE A 81 11.79 -16.57 0.63
CA ILE A 81 11.87 -18.04 0.63
C ILE A 81 13.23 -18.49 0.09
N SER A 82 13.67 -17.92 -1.04
CA SER A 82 14.99 -18.23 -1.63
C SER A 82 16.12 -17.93 -0.65
N SER A 83 16.16 -16.71 -0.09
CA SER A 83 17.22 -16.27 0.83
C SER A 83 17.31 -17.11 2.11
N ILE A 84 16.17 -17.42 2.72
CA ILE A 84 16.11 -18.19 3.97
C ILE A 84 16.42 -19.67 3.71
N ALA A 85 15.82 -20.27 2.69
CA ALA A 85 16.03 -21.69 2.39
C ALA A 85 17.50 -21.96 2.03
N SER A 86 18.07 -21.17 1.12
CA SER A 86 19.48 -21.30 0.73
C SER A 86 20.43 -21.06 1.91
N TYR A 87 20.11 -20.13 2.82
CA TYR A 87 20.90 -19.92 4.03
C TYR A 87 20.95 -21.18 4.90
N TYR A 88 19.80 -21.81 5.18
CA TYR A 88 19.75 -23.04 5.97
C TYR A 88 20.34 -24.26 5.26
N LEU A 89 20.44 -24.24 3.93
CA LEU A 89 21.13 -25.25 3.13
C LEU A 89 22.64 -25.03 3.06
N GLY A 90 23.17 -23.93 3.59
CA GLY A 90 24.59 -23.56 3.50
C GLY A 90 25.00 -22.95 2.14
N GLU A 91 24.03 -22.60 1.30
CA GLU A 91 24.23 -22.00 -0.03
C GLU A 91 24.41 -20.48 0.10
N HIS A 92 25.55 -20.06 0.66
CA HIS A 92 25.89 -18.67 0.95
C HIS A 92 25.82 -17.72 -0.27
N LEU A 93 26.17 -18.20 -1.46
CA LEU A 93 26.10 -17.38 -2.68
C LEU A 93 24.64 -17.06 -3.07
N VAL A 94 23.76 -18.07 -3.01
CA VAL A 94 22.35 -17.94 -3.41
C VAL A 94 21.59 -17.13 -2.36
N SER A 95 21.85 -17.38 -1.09
CA SER A 95 21.22 -16.65 0.02
C SER A 95 21.61 -15.18 -0.03
N GLY A 96 22.90 -14.90 -0.22
CA GLY A 96 23.41 -13.55 -0.34
C GLY A 96 22.86 -12.79 -1.54
N ALA A 97 22.84 -13.41 -2.72
CA ALA A 97 22.26 -12.81 -3.93
C ALA A 97 20.76 -12.51 -3.77
N SER A 98 20.01 -13.45 -3.19
CA SER A 98 18.57 -13.30 -2.95
C SER A 98 18.27 -12.15 -1.97
N SER A 99 19.08 -12.01 -0.92
CA SER A 99 18.95 -10.95 0.08
C SER A 99 19.29 -9.57 -0.47
N ILE A 100 20.32 -9.46 -1.32
CA ILE A 100 20.64 -8.21 -2.02
C ILE A 100 19.49 -7.81 -2.95
N TYR A 101 19.00 -8.74 -3.75
CA TYR A 101 17.88 -8.50 -4.66
C TYR A 101 16.62 -8.03 -3.90
N GLY A 102 16.24 -8.76 -2.84
CA GLY A 102 15.12 -8.41 -1.99
C GLY A 102 15.28 -7.07 -1.29
N GLY A 103 16.47 -6.79 -0.79
CA GLY A 103 16.80 -5.51 -0.17
C GLY A 103 16.66 -4.33 -1.13
N ALA A 104 17.15 -4.48 -2.37
CA ALA A 104 16.98 -3.48 -3.42
C ALA A 104 15.50 -3.22 -3.78
N GLN A 105 14.69 -4.28 -3.91
CA GLN A 105 13.25 -4.15 -4.15
C GLN A 105 12.52 -3.47 -2.99
N THR A 106 12.92 -3.78 -1.75
CA THR A 106 12.35 -3.19 -0.54
C THR A 106 12.67 -1.69 -0.46
N ILE A 107 13.93 -1.31 -0.77
CA ILE A 107 14.32 0.12 -0.89
C ILE A 107 13.49 0.82 -1.97
N ALA A 108 13.31 0.22 -3.14
CA ALA A 108 12.51 0.81 -4.22
C ALA A 108 11.04 1.02 -3.80
N THR A 109 10.48 0.06 -3.06
CA THR A 109 9.15 0.20 -2.45
C THR A 109 9.14 1.33 -1.43
N GLY A 110 10.20 1.45 -0.62
CA GLY A 110 10.34 2.50 0.38
C GLY A 110 10.41 3.90 -0.22
N VAL A 111 11.25 4.11 -1.24
CA VAL A 111 11.39 5.40 -1.95
C VAL A 111 10.06 5.82 -2.57
N SER A 112 9.36 4.88 -3.22
CA SER A 112 8.06 5.19 -3.85
C SER A 112 6.96 5.54 -2.84
N LEU A 113 7.02 5.04 -1.60
CA LEU A 113 6.07 5.38 -0.54
C LEU A 113 6.23 6.81 -0.02
N LEU A 114 7.39 7.44 -0.20
CA LEU A 114 7.64 8.80 0.31
C LEU A 114 6.69 9.84 -0.31
N ALA A 115 6.13 9.56 -1.49
CA ALA A 115 5.13 10.40 -2.14
C ALA A 115 3.72 10.31 -1.53
N TYR A 116 3.48 9.36 -0.62
CA TYR A 116 2.15 9.05 -0.07
C TYR A 116 1.93 9.66 1.33
N GLY A 117 2.61 10.76 1.63
CA GLY A 117 2.40 11.52 2.87
C GLY A 117 2.91 10.82 4.14
N PRO A 118 2.49 11.29 5.35
CA PRO A 118 3.07 10.87 6.62
C PRO A 118 3.11 9.35 6.86
N VAL A 119 2.04 8.62 6.53
CA VAL A 119 2.03 7.15 6.65
C VAL A 119 3.02 6.53 5.66
N GLY A 120 3.05 7.05 4.42
CA GLY A 120 4.05 6.68 3.42
C GLY A 120 5.50 6.98 3.85
N TRP A 121 5.74 8.04 4.63
CA TRP A 121 7.08 8.36 5.16
C TRP A 121 7.53 7.35 6.19
N VAL A 122 6.63 6.93 7.10
CA VAL A 122 6.95 5.92 8.11
C VAL A 122 7.21 4.57 7.46
N LEU A 123 6.30 4.09 6.61
CA LEU A 123 6.47 2.82 5.90
C LEU A 123 7.69 2.87 4.95
N GLY A 124 7.88 4.00 4.28
CA GLY A 124 8.96 4.22 3.33
C GLY A 124 10.33 4.22 3.99
N GLY A 125 10.48 4.94 5.11
CA GLY A 125 11.70 4.95 5.91
C GLY A 125 12.04 3.56 6.45
N ALA A 126 11.05 2.84 7.00
CA ALA A 126 11.23 1.48 7.49
C ALA A 126 11.72 0.54 6.36
N ALA A 127 11.10 0.60 5.19
CA ALA A 127 11.49 -0.20 4.03
C ALA A 127 12.91 0.10 3.55
N ILE A 128 13.33 1.36 3.54
CA ILE A 128 14.71 1.75 3.15
C ILE A 128 15.73 1.15 4.12
N VAL A 129 15.50 1.27 5.43
CA VAL A 129 16.39 0.72 6.46
C VAL A 129 16.46 -0.80 6.36
N LEU A 130 15.32 -1.48 6.30
CA LEU A 130 15.25 -2.93 6.22
C LEU A 130 15.90 -3.47 4.93
N GLY A 131 15.70 -2.79 3.81
CA GLY A 131 16.33 -3.18 2.56
C GLY A 131 17.86 -3.00 2.59
N ALA A 132 18.36 -1.93 3.22
CA ALA A 132 19.80 -1.75 3.44
C ALA A 132 20.39 -2.85 4.35
N VAL A 133 19.67 -3.24 5.39
CA VAL A 133 20.05 -4.36 6.27
C VAL A 133 20.15 -5.67 5.49
N ASN A 134 19.18 -5.99 4.62
CA ASN A 134 19.25 -7.21 3.81
C ASN A 134 20.39 -7.17 2.79
N ILE A 135 20.70 -6.01 2.20
CA ILE A 135 21.87 -5.88 1.33
C ILE A 135 23.15 -6.13 2.14
N ALA A 136 23.28 -5.54 3.33
CA ALA A 136 24.45 -5.77 4.20
C ALA A 136 24.63 -7.27 4.49
N PHE A 137 23.59 -7.93 5.00
CA PHE A 137 23.59 -9.36 5.22
C PHE A 137 23.91 -10.16 3.96
N GLY A 138 23.29 -9.80 2.83
CA GLY A 138 23.53 -10.51 1.58
C GLY A 138 24.96 -10.38 1.07
N THR A 139 25.58 -9.21 1.22
CA THR A 139 27.01 -9.03 0.90
C THR A 139 27.92 -9.79 1.85
N ALA A 140 27.52 -9.96 3.12
CA ALA A 140 28.28 -10.74 4.10
C ALA A 140 28.25 -12.24 3.79
N GLU A 141 27.09 -12.78 3.39
CA GLU A 141 26.95 -14.17 2.91
C GLU A 141 27.80 -14.42 1.65
N ILE A 142 27.78 -13.50 0.68
CA ILE A 142 28.63 -13.61 -0.52
C ILE A 142 30.12 -13.56 -0.12
N HIS A 143 30.51 -12.68 0.80
CA HIS A 143 31.88 -12.60 1.29
C HIS A 143 32.32 -13.92 1.96
N GLN A 144 31.43 -14.54 2.74
CA GLN A 144 31.66 -15.84 3.38
C GLN A 144 31.86 -16.95 2.36
N HIS A 145 31.08 -16.95 1.27
CA HIS A 145 31.25 -17.92 0.18
C HIS A 145 32.65 -17.86 -0.44
N PHE A 146 33.17 -16.66 -0.70
CA PHE A 146 34.45 -16.48 -1.41
C PHE A 146 35.69 -16.50 -0.51
N THR A 147 35.58 -16.05 0.73
CA THR A 147 36.76 -15.83 1.61
C THR A 147 36.77 -16.72 2.85
N GLY A 148 35.64 -17.37 3.17
CA GLY A 148 35.43 -18.04 4.45
C GLY A 148 35.18 -17.09 5.63
N ASN A 149 35.33 -15.78 5.43
CA ASN A 149 35.12 -14.76 6.45
C ASN A 149 33.78 -14.04 6.24
N ASN A 150 33.15 -13.63 7.33
CA ASN A 150 31.90 -12.89 7.30
C ASN A 150 32.08 -11.61 8.11
N TRP A 151 32.05 -10.47 7.43
CA TRP A 151 32.39 -9.18 8.04
C TRP A 151 31.37 -8.74 9.10
N ILE A 152 30.13 -9.25 9.06
CA ILE A 152 29.13 -9.00 10.11
C ILE A 152 29.44 -9.86 11.35
N ASN A 153 29.91 -11.10 11.15
CA ASN A 153 30.40 -11.92 12.25
C ASN A 153 31.62 -11.27 12.91
N ASP A 154 32.52 -10.67 12.12
CA ASP A 154 33.75 -10.03 12.61
C ASP A 154 33.49 -8.81 13.50
N ILE A 155 32.35 -8.13 13.33
CA ILE A 155 31.92 -7.02 14.21
C ILE A 155 31.09 -7.49 15.41
N GLY A 156 30.99 -8.80 15.65
CA GLY A 156 30.40 -9.39 16.85
C GLY A 156 28.95 -9.83 16.73
N ILE A 157 28.31 -9.68 15.56
CA ILE A 157 26.95 -10.18 15.32
C ILE A 157 27.08 -11.60 14.78
N THR A 158 27.03 -12.61 15.64
CA THR A 158 27.30 -14.01 15.28
C THR A 158 26.21 -14.98 15.74
N GLY A 159 26.27 -16.23 15.25
CA GLY A 159 25.44 -17.33 15.73
C GLY A 159 23.94 -17.05 15.64
N GLY A 160 23.20 -17.35 16.71
CA GLY A 160 21.75 -17.17 16.75
C GLY A 160 21.30 -15.71 16.55
N LEU A 161 22.11 -14.73 16.96
CA LEU A 161 21.79 -13.32 16.73
C LEU A 161 21.89 -12.97 15.24
N TYR A 162 22.94 -13.45 14.55
CA TYR A 162 23.07 -13.30 13.11
C TYR A 162 21.88 -13.89 12.37
N THR A 163 21.56 -15.16 12.63
CA THR A 163 20.44 -15.85 11.98
C THR A 163 19.11 -15.16 12.26
N GLY A 164 18.87 -14.75 13.51
CA GLY A 164 17.64 -14.06 13.91
C GLY A 164 17.47 -12.71 13.20
N LEU A 165 18.54 -11.92 13.11
CA LEU A 165 18.52 -10.64 12.40
C LEU A 165 18.38 -10.82 10.88
N TYR A 166 19.11 -11.77 10.28
CA TYR A 166 19.05 -12.08 8.85
C TYR A 166 17.65 -12.51 8.39
N VAL A 167 17.07 -13.48 9.10
CA VAL A 167 15.73 -14.01 8.79
C VAL A 167 14.67 -12.96 9.12
N GLY A 168 14.80 -12.31 10.29
CA GLY A 168 13.87 -11.29 10.75
C GLY A 168 13.80 -10.09 9.81
N SER A 169 14.94 -9.57 9.35
CA SER A 169 14.98 -8.44 8.41
C SER A 169 14.41 -8.82 7.05
N SER A 170 14.62 -10.06 6.59
CA SER A 170 14.07 -10.57 5.34
C SER A 170 12.54 -10.62 5.38
N ILE A 171 11.97 -11.19 6.45
CA ILE A 171 10.52 -11.25 6.67
C ILE A 171 9.92 -9.85 6.84
N ALA A 172 10.54 -9.00 7.65
CA ALA A 172 10.08 -7.63 7.87
C ALA A 172 10.08 -6.81 6.57
N SER A 173 11.08 -7.01 5.71
CA SER A 173 11.18 -6.37 4.40
C SER A 173 10.06 -6.78 3.44
N ALA A 174 9.72 -8.07 3.38
CA ALA A 174 8.56 -8.50 2.62
C ALA A 174 7.26 -7.93 3.19
N ALA A 175 7.09 -7.96 4.52
CA ALA A 175 5.89 -7.43 5.18
C ALA A 175 5.69 -5.93 4.90
N VAL A 176 6.73 -5.10 5.05
CA VAL A 176 6.64 -3.66 4.75
C VAL A 176 6.44 -3.41 3.26
N SER A 177 7.00 -4.25 2.38
CA SER A 177 6.79 -4.13 0.93
C SER A 177 5.35 -4.46 0.53
N ILE A 178 4.76 -5.52 1.11
CA ILE A 178 3.36 -5.90 0.90
C ILE A 178 2.44 -4.82 1.44
N GLY A 179 2.59 -4.45 2.72
CA GLY A 179 1.77 -3.44 3.38
C GLY A 179 1.89 -2.07 2.71
N GLY A 180 3.10 -1.70 2.29
CA GLY A 180 3.38 -0.48 1.55
C GLY A 180 2.70 -0.44 0.19
N ASN A 181 2.88 -1.47 -0.64
CA ASN A 181 2.22 -1.51 -1.95
C ASN A 181 0.70 -1.58 -1.82
N TYR A 182 0.19 -2.28 -0.81
CA TYR A 182 -1.23 -2.25 -0.48
C TYR A 182 -1.71 -0.84 -0.11
N TYR A 183 -1.00 -0.13 0.79
CA TYR A 183 -1.33 1.23 1.20
C TYR A 183 -1.51 2.18 0.00
N LYS A 184 -0.66 2.09 -1.02
CA LYS A 184 -0.76 2.90 -2.25
C LYS A 184 -2.09 2.72 -3.00
N THR A 185 -2.73 1.56 -2.86
CA THR A 185 -4.00 1.23 -3.52
C THR A 185 -5.22 1.69 -2.72
N THR A 186 -5.08 1.92 -1.42
CA THR A 186 -6.19 2.37 -0.57
C THR A 186 -6.63 3.79 -0.92
N THR A 187 -7.91 4.10 -0.69
CA THR A 187 -8.46 5.46 -0.80
C THR A 187 -7.62 6.47 -0.01
N HIS A 188 -7.19 6.10 1.21
CA HIS A 188 -6.33 6.93 2.05
C HIS A 188 -4.97 7.23 1.41
N GLY A 189 -4.28 6.21 0.88
CA GLY A 189 -3.01 6.38 0.18
C GLY A 189 -3.16 7.20 -1.09
N GLN A 190 -4.20 6.94 -1.89
CA GLN A 190 -4.44 7.70 -3.11
C GLN A 190 -4.82 9.16 -2.82
N ILE A 191 -5.60 9.46 -1.78
CA ILE A 191 -5.84 10.85 -1.34
C ILE A 191 -4.51 11.50 -0.94
N ALA A 192 -3.68 10.80 -0.17
CA ALA A 192 -2.40 11.35 0.28
C ALA A 192 -1.46 11.69 -0.89
N TYR A 193 -1.43 10.85 -1.93
CA TYR A 193 -0.64 11.04 -3.15
C TYR A 193 -1.19 12.14 -4.07
N ASN A 194 -2.50 12.13 -4.32
CA ASN A 194 -3.13 13.02 -5.30
C ASN A 194 -3.44 14.41 -4.75
N ALA A 195 -3.48 14.61 -3.43
CA ALA A 195 -3.79 15.91 -2.83
C ALA A 195 -2.86 17.06 -3.28
N LYS A 196 -1.65 16.76 -3.78
CA LYS A 196 -0.74 17.76 -4.35
C LYS A 196 -1.29 18.44 -5.62
N HIS A 197 -2.28 17.84 -6.28
CA HIS A 197 -2.93 18.39 -7.48
C HIS A 197 -4.20 19.18 -7.15
N TRP A 198 -4.57 19.25 -5.87
CA TRP A 198 -5.81 19.88 -5.41
C TRP A 198 -5.50 21.14 -4.63
N ASP A 199 -6.27 22.18 -4.88
CA ASP A 199 -6.28 23.37 -4.05
C ASP A 199 -7.12 23.11 -2.79
N LYS A 200 -6.74 23.75 -1.68
CA LYS A 200 -7.48 23.60 -0.44
C LYS A 200 -8.83 24.33 -0.47
N GLY A 201 -9.01 25.34 -1.32
CA GLY A 201 -10.19 26.20 -1.33
C GLY A 201 -10.52 26.73 0.07
N THR A 202 -11.76 26.47 0.50
CA THR A 202 -12.26 26.80 1.84
C THR A 202 -11.96 25.73 2.89
N PHE A 203 -11.35 24.61 2.51
CA PHE A 203 -11.00 23.52 3.41
C PHE A 203 -9.69 23.78 4.16
N LYS A 204 -9.48 23.03 5.24
CA LYS A 204 -8.27 23.12 6.08
C LYS A 204 -6.99 22.86 5.28
N ASN A 205 -7.03 21.94 4.32
CA ASN A 205 -5.91 21.57 3.45
C ASN A 205 -6.42 20.83 2.20
N SER A 206 -5.54 20.65 1.21
CA SER A 206 -5.84 19.98 -0.06
C SER A 206 -6.33 18.54 0.10
N ARG A 207 -5.90 17.82 1.14
CA ARG A 207 -6.41 16.45 1.41
C ARG A 207 -7.89 16.48 1.81
N ALA A 208 -8.28 17.44 2.64
CA ALA A 208 -9.68 17.61 3.05
C ALA A 208 -10.54 18.04 1.85
N SER A 209 -10.03 18.92 0.99
CA SER A 209 -10.67 19.30 -0.28
C SER A 209 -10.90 18.10 -1.19
N LEU A 210 -9.83 17.36 -1.52
CA LEU A 210 -9.91 16.15 -2.34
C LEU A 210 -10.87 15.11 -1.74
N LYS A 211 -10.76 14.83 -0.44
CA LYS A 211 -11.64 13.85 0.24
C LYS A 211 -13.11 14.25 0.09
N TYR A 212 -13.44 15.53 0.24
CA TYR A 212 -14.80 16.03 0.11
C TYR A 212 -15.34 15.92 -1.32
N HIS A 213 -14.58 16.44 -2.30
CA HIS A 213 -15.01 16.44 -3.70
C HIS A 213 -15.09 15.04 -4.29
N TYR A 214 -14.13 14.18 -3.95
CA TYR A 214 -14.18 12.76 -4.30
C TYR A 214 -15.41 12.06 -3.71
N GLY A 215 -15.73 12.28 -2.43
CA GLY A 215 -16.92 11.68 -1.81
C GLY A 215 -18.24 12.12 -2.44
N LYS A 216 -18.27 13.28 -3.11
CA LYS A 216 -19.46 13.79 -3.82
C LYS A 216 -19.52 13.42 -5.29
N HIS A 217 -18.37 13.38 -5.98
CA HIS A 217 -18.30 13.36 -7.44
C HIS A 217 -17.40 12.24 -7.99
N GLY A 218 -16.86 11.38 -7.13
CA GLY A 218 -15.96 10.28 -7.51
C GLY A 218 -16.60 9.28 -8.47
N ASN A 219 -17.92 9.08 -8.41
CA ASN A 219 -18.71 8.30 -9.37
C ASN A 219 -18.15 6.89 -9.62
N GLY A 220 -17.71 6.17 -8.58
CA GLY A 220 -17.20 4.80 -8.70
C GLY A 220 -15.76 4.69 -9.23
N MET A 221 -15.08 5.81 -9.48
CA MET A 221 -13.67 5.82 -9.88
C MET A 221 -12.76 5.73 -8.66
N SER A 222 -11.54 5.23 -8.85
CA SER A 222 -10.48 5.46 -7.86
C SER A 222 -10.15 6.96 -7.73
N VAL A 223 -9.63 7.38 -6.59
CA VAL A 223 -9.23 8.78 -6.33
C VAL A 223 -8.21 9.28 -7.37
N SER A 224 -7.30 8.40 -7.79
CA SER A 224 -6.33 8.71 -8.85
C SER A 224 -7.00 8.90 -10.21
N GLN A 225 -7.98 8.06 -10.57
CA GLN A 225 -8.74 8.24 -11.81
C GLN A 225 -9.54 9.53 -11.80
N TYR A 226 -10.25 9.82 -10.71
CA TYR A 226 -11.01 11.06 -10.54
C TYR A 226 -10.11 12.31 -10.67
N THR A 227 -8.94 12.30 -10.01
CA THR A 227 -7.96 13.39 -10.13
C THR A 227 -7.43 13.53 -11.55
N ASN A 228 -7.08 12.43 -12.22
CA ASN A 228 -6.59 12.45 -13.59
C ASN A 228 -7.65 12.92 -14.59
N GLU A 229 -8.91 12.53 -14.41
CA GLU A 229 -10.03 13.02 -15.24
C GLU A 229 -10.22 14.54 -15.09
N ALA A 230 -10.06 15.08 -13.88
CA ALA A 230 -10.12 16.52 -13.64
C ALA A 230 -8.95 17.26 -14.33
N LEU A 231 -7.72 16.74 -14.21
CA LEU A 231 -6.54 17.30 -14.89
C LEU A 231 -6.67 17.23 -16.41
N ASN A 232 -7.13 16.10 -16.93
CA ASN A 232 -7.36 15.92 -18.36
C ASN A 232 -8.44 16.88 -18.87
N PHE A 233 -9.54 17.02 -18.13
CA PHE A 233 -10.59 17.98 -18.45
C PHE A 233 -10.05 19.41 -18.53
N MET A 234 -9.26 19.83 -17.54
CA MET A 234 -8.64 21.16 -17.51
C MET A 234 -7.74 21.37 -18.75
N ASN A 235 -6.86 20.41 -19.02
CA ASN A 235 -5.91 20.51 -20.13
C ASN A 235 -6.61 20.55 -21.49
N SER A 236 -7.60 19.67 -21.71
CA SER A 236 -8.36 19.60 -22.95
C SER A 236 -9.24 20.83 -23.19
N ASN A 237 -9.66 21.54 -22.14
CA ASN A 237 -10.50 22.73 -22.25
C ASN A 237 -9.76 24.02 -21.88
N SER A 238 -8.41 24.00 -21.87
CA SER A 238 -7.59 25.12 -21.41
C SER A 238 -7.87 26.44 -22.14
N SER A 239 -8.24 26.39 -23.42
CA SER A 239 -8.64 27.56 -24.21
C SER A 239 -10.08 28.05 -23.98
N MET A 240 -10.92 27.23 -23.36
CA MET A 240 -12.34 27.52 -23.09
C MET A 240 -12.60 27.91 -21.64
N LEU A 241 -11.60 27.77 -20.76
CA LEU A 241 -11.69 28.15 -19.36
C LEU A 241 -11.99 29.64 -19.22
N GLN A 242 -13.01 29.96 -18.43
CA GLN A 242 -13.45 31.31 -18.16
C GLN A 242 -12.94 31.76 -16.79
N TYR A 243 -12.33 32.95 -16.76
CA TYR A 243 -11.90 33.57 -15.51
C TYR A 243 -13.11 34.04 -14.70
N THR A 244 -13.07 33.77 -13.40
CA THR A 244 -14.01 34.32 -12.43
C THR A 244 -13.29 34.76 -11.15
N TYR A 245 -13.86 35.77 -10.50
CA TYR A 245 -13.35 36.32 -9.26
C TYR A 245 -14.44 36.25 -8.19
N ASN A 246 -14.13 35.60 -7.07
CA ASN A 246 -15.06 35.49 -5.96
C ASN A 246 -14.75 36.55 -4.90
N TYR A 247 -15.58 37.58 -4.84
CA TYR A 247 -15.43 38.69 -3.89
C TYR A 247 -15.60 38.29 -2.43
N ASN A 248 -16.34 37.21 -2.14
CA ASN A 248 -16.56 36.75 -0.76
C ASN A 248 -15.31 36.07 -0.17
N TYR A 249 -14.48 35.46 -1.02
CA TYR A 249 -13.27 34.75 -0.60
C TYR A 249 -11.98 35.38 -1.14
N ASN A 250 -12.10 36.53 -1.83
CA ASN A 250 -10.99 37.28 -2.41
C ASN A 250 -10.04 36.40 -3.24
N ASN A 251 -10.59 35.49 -4.04
CA ASN A 251 -9.81 34.52 -4.82
C ASN A 251 -10.28 34.43 -6.28
N THR A 252 -9.35 34.00 -7.14
CA THR A 252 -9.56 33.80 -8.58
C THR A 252 -9.72 32.32 -8.89
N SER A 253 -10.56 32.01 -9.87
CA SER A 253 -10.67 30.67 -10.41
C SER A 253 -10.97 30.70 -11.90
N TRP A 254 -10.69 29.58 -12.54
CA TRP A 254 -10.93 29.32 -13.94
C TRP A 254 -11.92 28.17 -14.02
N TYR A 255 -13.01 28.34 -14.76
CA TYR A 255 -14.05 27.33 -14.82
C TYR A 255 -14.49 27.06 -16.24
N TYR A 256 -14.96 25.83 -16.46
CA TYR A 256 -15.64 25.45 -17.68
C TYR A 256 -16.64 24.34 -17.37
N ASN A 257 -17.85 24.47 -17.94
CA ASN A 257 -18.93 23.50 -17.78
C ASN A 257 -19.48 23.16 -19.17
N TYR A 258 -19.50 21.87 -19.49
CA TYR A 258 -20.22 21.40 -20.66
C TYR A 258 -21.74 21.55 -20.44
N PRO A 259 -22.51 21.70 -21.53
CA PRO A 259 -23.97 21.72 -21.46
C PRO A 259 -24.60 20.46 -20.84
N ASN A 260 -23.88 19.34 -20.85
CA ASN A 260 -24.35 18.06 -20.32
C ASN A 260 -24.14 17.90 -18.80
N GLY A 261 -23.60 18.90 -18.11
CA GLY A 261 -23.42 18.89 -16.65
C GLY A 261 -21.96 18.82 -16.20
N ARG A 262 -21.07 18.18 -16.97
CA ARG A 262 -19.67 17.94 -16.58
C ARG A 262 -18.89 19.25 -16.53
N GLY A 263 -18.18 19.50 -15.44
CA GLY A 263 -17.51 20.78 -15.24
C GLY A 263 -16.45 20.76 -14.14
N GLY A 264 -15.70 21.86 -14.05
CA GLY A 264 -14.67 22.02 -13.03
C GLY A 264 -14.28 23.47 -12.78
N TYR A 265 -13.78 23.73 -11.58
CA TYR A 265 -13.08 24.96 -11.20
C TYR A 265 -11.62 24.63 -10.89
N PHE A 266 -10.73 25.49 -11.38
CA PHE A 266 -9.28 25.33 -11.30
C PHE A 266 -8.63 26.64 -10.90
N THR A 267 -7.46 26.58 -10.27
CA THR A 267 -6.64 27.76 -10.00
C THR A 267 -5.82 28.14 -11.24
N GLY A 268 -5.29 29.37 -11.26
CA GLY A 268 -4.45 29.83 -12.38
C GLY A 268 -3.14 29.08 -12.55
N ASP A 269 -2.67 28.39 -11.51
CA ASP A 269 -1.48 27.53 -11.51
C ASP A 269 -1.79 26.04 -11.75
N GLY A 270 -3.04 25.71 -12.10
CA GLY A 270 -3.43 24.38 -12.57
C GLY A 270 -3.83 23.38 -11.48
N HIS A 271 -4.11 23.82 -10.25
CA HIS A 271 -4.67 22.98 -9.21
C HIS A 271 -6.20 22.88 -9.33
N ILE A 272 -6.73 21.71 -8.96
CA ILE A 272 -8.17 21.43 -8.98
C ILE A 272 -8.81 22.02 -7.72
N ILE A 273 -9.81 22.88 -7.89
CA ILE A 273 -10.64 23.38 -6.79
C ILE A 273 -11.83 22.42 -6.61
N THR A 274 -12.53 22.09 -7.69
CA THR A 274 -13.65 21.12 -7.71
C THR A 274 -13.86 20.58 -9.12
N PHE A 275 -14.35 19.36 -9.25
CA PHE A 275 -14.63 18.72 -10.54
C PHE A 275 -15.85 17.79 -10.42
N TRP A 276 -16.75 17.79 -11.40
CA TRP A 276 -17.99 17.01 -11.37
C TRP A 276 -18.44 16.58 -12.77
N TRP A 277 -19.45 15.69 -12.78
CA TRP A 277 -20.06 15.09 -13.96
C TRP A 277 -21.41 15.71 -14.30
#